data_AF-A0A1Y3RNK0-F1
#
_entry.id   AF-A0A1Y3RNK0-F1
#
_cell.length_a   1.000
_cell.length_b   1.000
_cell.length_c   1.000
_cell.angle_alpha   90.00
_cell.angle_beta   90.00
_cell.angle_gamma   90.00
#
_symmetry.space_group_name_H-M   'P 1'
#
loop_
_entity.id
_entity.type
_entity.pdbx_description
1 polymer ?
#
loop_
_entity_poly.entity_id
_entity_poly.type
_entity_poly.pdbx_seq_one_letter_code
_entity_poly.pdbx_strand_id
1 'polypeptide(L)'
;MPKRKRAVHGADTPGRQAETGTCSRASTSIYQNTTLKNSRQPGRIERLLSHGAENAVPLSHLVAMTELPARQVRQQIQAERLQGAQILADNQNGYFLPNSQADVELFYRSMLHRAAEIARVANTVRLRGRLLD
;
A
#
# COMPACT_ATOMS: atom_id res chain seq x y z
N MET A 1 -7.36 -35.69 -57.30
CA MET A 1 -7.27 -34.58 -58.29
C MET A 1 -8.69 -34.28 -58.75
N PRO A 2 -9.12 -33.00 -58.77
CA PRO A 2 -8.69 -32.11 -59.84
C PRO A 2 -8.10 -30.76 -59.37
N LYS A 3 -7.22 -30.24 -60.23
CA LYS A 3 -6.56 -28.93 -60.16
C LYS A 3 -7.45 -27.83 -60.76
N ARG A 4 -7.26 -26.58 -60.33
CA ARG A 4 -7.38 -25.31 -61.11
C ARG A 4 -6.84 -24.18 -60.21
N LYS A 5 -5.68 -23.58 -60.49
CA LYS A 5 -5.26 -22.57 -61.50
C LYS A 5 -5.11 -21.20 -60.80
N ARG A 6 -3.89 -20.65 -60.88
CA ARG A 6 -3.45 -19.36 -60.30
C ARG A 6 -4.01 -18.16 -61.08
N ALA A 7 -4.17 -17.03 -60.42
CA ALA A 7 -3.86 -15.69 -60.95
C ALA A 7 -3.67 -14.71 -59.79
N VAL A 8 -2.70 -13.80 -59.95
CA VAL A 8 -2.20 -12.86 -58.95
C VAL A 8 -2.51 -11.42 -59.44
N HIS A 9 -2.56 -10.49 -58.49
CA HIS A 9 -2.31 -9.03 -58.58
C HIS A 9 -3.53 -8.11 -58.54
N GLY A 10 -3.48 -7.20 -57.56
CA GLY A 10 -4.34 -6.05 -57.38
C GLY A 10 -4.00 -5.40 -56.04
N ALA A 11 -3.05 -4.47 -56.07
CA ALA A 11 -2.56 -3.72 -54.92
C ALA A 11 -3.67 -2.92 -54.23
N ASP A 12 -3.59 -2.77 -52.91
CA ASP A 12 -3.65 -1.46 -52.25
C ASP A 12 -3.32 -1.57 -50.76
N THR A 13 -2.30 -0.83 -50.37
CA THR A 13 -1.86 -0.55 -49.00
C THR A 13 -2.62 0.69 -48.50
N PRO A 14 -3.14 0.70 -47.26
CA PRO A 14 -2.45 1.43 -46.19
C PRO A 14 -2.43 0.58 -44.90
N GLY A 15 -1.27 0.32 -44.30
CA GLY A 15 -0.58 1.34 -43.53
C GLY A 15 -1.28 1.57 -42.20
N ARG A 16 -1.21 0.61 -41.25
CA ARG A 16 -1.55 0.87 -39.86
C ARG A 16 -0.38 0.48 -38.97
N GLN A 17 0.24 1.54 -38.45
CA GLN A 17 1.44 1.54 -37.63
C GLN A 17 1.24 0.68 -36.37
N ALA A 18 2.24 -0.14 -36.09
CA ALA A 18 2.40 -0.86 -34.84
C ALA A 18 2.72 0.12 -33.71
N GLU A 19 1.79 0.16 -32.75
CA GLU A 19 2.01 0.23 -31.30
C GLU A 19 3.08 1.21 -30.81
N THR A 20 2.59 2.38 -30.37
CA THR A 20 3.30 3.34 -29.54
C THR A 20 3.60 2.73 -28.18
N GLY A 21 4.73 2.04 -28.07
CA GLY A 21 5.31 1.59 -26.81
C GLY A 21 5.89 2.76 -26.01
N THR A 22 5.03 3.61 -25.45
CA THR A 22 5.45 4.60 -24.45
C THR A 22 5.59 3.89 -23.10
N CYS A 23 6.78 3.37 -22.83
CA CYS A 23 7.15 2.88 -21.51
C CYS A 23 7.43 4.10 -20.61
N SER A 24 6.39 4.64 -19.98
CA SER A 24 6.49 5.74 -19.02
C SER A 24 7.14 5.24 -17.73
N ARG A 25 8.47 5.11 -17.70
CA ARG A 25 9.24 4.88 -16.48
C ARG A 25 9.31 6.18 -15.68
N ALA A 26 8.28 6.48 -14.90
CA ALA A 26 8.33 7.58 -13.93
C ALA A 26 8.98 7.07 -12.64
N SER A 27 10.29 7.26 -12.52
CA SER A 27 11.00 7.18 -11.25
C SER A 27 10.61 8.41 -10.43
N THR A 28 9.85 8.24 -9.34
CA THR A 28 9.65 9.30 -8.35
C THR A 28 10.21 8.80 -7.02
N SER A 29 11.52 8.97 -6.86
CA SER A 29 12.14 9.02 -5.53
C SER A 29 12.05 10.46 -5.05
N ILE A 30 11.19 10.73 -4.08
CA ILE A 30 11.20 11.99 -3.34
C ILE A 30 11.12 11.66 -1.85
N TYR A 31 12.29 11.63 -1.21
CA TYR A 31 12.43 11.81 0.22
C TYR A 31 12.79 13.28 0.47
N GLN A 32 11.94 14.03 1.19
CA GLN A 32 12.17 15.21 2.04
C GLN A 32 10.81 15.95 2.15
N ASN A 33 10.38 16.65 3.20
CA ASN A 33 10.59 16.76 4.65
C ASN A 33 9.54 17.83 5.11
N THR A 34 8.89 17.64 6.26
CA THR A 34 8.16 18.57 7.14
C THR A 34 7.73 19.97 6.63
N THR A 35 6.41 20.21 6.53
CA THR A 35 5.61 21.40 6.95
C THR A 35 4.34 21.55 6.08
N LEU A 36 3.18 21.66 6.75
CA LEU A 36 1.82 21.54 6.21
C LEU A 36 1.47 22.42 5.00
N LYS A 37 0.97 21.78 3.94
CA LYS A 37 -0.36 22.00 3.33
C LYS A 37 -0.64 20.86 2.35
N ASN A 38 -1.34 19.85 2.84
CA ASN A 38 -1.67 18.65 2.10
C ASN A 38 -2.73 19.00 1.04
N SER A 39 -2.38 18.94 -0.25
CA SER A 39 -3.37 18.76 -1.32
C SER A 39 -3.87 17.33 -1.42
N ARG A 40 -3.50 16.46 -0.47
CA ARG A 40 -4.02 15.10 -0.33
C ARG A 40 -5.38 15.15 0.38
N GLN A 41 -6.40 14.61 -0.26
CA GLN A 41 -7.68 14.38 0.39
C GLN A 41 -7.50 13.31 1.47
N PRO A 42 -8.00 13.54 2.70
CA PRO A 42 -7.89 12.55 3.76
C PRO A 42 -8.65 11.28 3.39
N GLY A 43 -8.08 10.14 3.77
CA GLY A 43 -8.66 8.83 3.50
C GLY A 43 -10.03 8.62 4.17
N ARG A 44 -10.69 7.48 3.92
CA ARG A 44 -11.98 7.18 4.55
C ARG A 44 -11.78 6.93 6.04
N ILE A 45 -10.76 6.17 6.43
CA ILE A 45 -10.48 5.85 7.83
C ILE A 45 -9.87 7.03 8.55
N GLU A 46 -8.93 7.74 7.94
CA GLU A 46 -8.32 8.96 8.51
C GLU A 46 -9.37 9.98 8.97
N ARG A 47 -10.46 10.16 8.21
CA ARG A 47 -11.57 11.06 8.56
C ARG A 47 -12.40 10.61 9.77
N LEU A 48 -12.32 9.35 10.18
CA LEU A 48 -13.04 8.80 11.33
C LEU A 48 -12.23 8.90 12.63
N LEU A 49 -10.97 9.32 12.55
CA LEU A 49 -10.06 9.32 13.68
C LEU A 49 -9.88 10.74 14.23
N SER A 50 -9.73 10.81 15.54
CA SER A 50 -9.33 12.04 16.25
C SER A 50 -7.84 12.00 16.57
N HIS A 51 -7.27 13.17 16.86
CA HIS A 51 -5.89 13.28 17.27
C HIS A 51 -5.69 12.85 18.74
N GLY A 52 -4.53 12.28 19.05
CA GLY A 52 -4.17 11.83 20.39
C GLY A 52 -4.51 10.38 20.69
N ALA A 53 -3.64 9.72 21.45
CA ALA A 53 -3.83 8.33 21.87
C ALA A 53 -5.03 8.18 22.84
N GLU A 54 -5.35 9.23 23.58
CA GLU A 54 -6.52 9.31 24.46
C GLU A 54 -7.85 9.18 23.70
N ASN A 55 -7.86 9.50 22.40
CA ASN A 55 -9.03 9.38 21.52
C ASN A 55 -8.94 8.17 20.57
N ALA A 56 -8.10 7.18 20.89
CA ALA A 56 -7.92 6.02 20.05
C ALA A 56 -9.22 5.22 19.86
N VAL A 57 -9.48 4.87 18.61
CA VAL A 57 -10.68 4.14 18.20
C VAL A 57 -10.35 2.65 18.04
N PRO A 58 -11.02 1.75 18.78
CA PRO A 58 -10.84 0.32 18.63
C PRO A 58 -11.23 -0.18 17.24
N LEU A 59 -10.62 -1.28 16.78
CA LEU A 59 -10.95 -1.87 15.48
C LEU A 59 -12.43 -2.26 15.36
N SER A 60 -13.05 -2.74 16.45
CA SER A 60 -14.47 -3.10 16.49
C SER A 60 -15.37 -1.91 16.14
N HIS A 61 -15.04 -0.71 16.64
CA HIS A 61 -15.78 0.51 16.32
C HIS A 61 -15.57 0.93 14.87
N LEU A 62 -14.34 0.83 14.34
CA LEU A 62 -14.09 1.09 12.92
C LEU A 62 -14.87 0.13 12.01
N VAL A 63 -14.98 -1.15 12.39
CA VAL A 63 -15.81 -2.13 11.68
C VAL A 63 -17.28 -1.72 11.67
N ALA A 64 -17.81 -1.29 12.82
CA ALA A 64 -19.19 -0.84 12.92
C ALA A 64 -19.45 0.43 12.08
N MET A 65 -18.56 1.42 12.12
CA MET A 65 -18.71 2.67 11.35
C MET A 65 -18.51 2.51 9.85
N THR A 66 -17.72 1.53 9.42
CA THR A 66 -17.43 1.32 8.00
C THR A 66 -18.31 0.27 7.33
N GLU A 67 -18.97 -0.56 8.13
CA GLU A 67 -19.73 -1.76 7.71
C GLU A 67 -18.86 -2.75 6.90
N LEU A 68 -17.56 -2.77 7.19
CA LEU A 68 -16.60 -3.65 6.52
C LEU A 68 -16.05 -4.71 7.48
N PRO A 69 -15.72 -5.92 6.99
CA PRO A 69 -15.00 -6.91 7.79
C PRO A 69 -13.68 -6.35 8.34
N ALA A 70 -13.31 -6.77 9.55
CA ALA A 70 -12.09 -6.33 10.24
C ALA A 70 -10.82 -6.44 9.38
N ARG A 71 -10.72 -7.49 8.55
CA ARG A 71 -9.60 -7.67 7.60
C ARG A 71 -9.54 -6.55 6.56
N GLN A 72 -10.67 -6.14 6.00
CA GLN A 72 -10.73 -5.06 5.02
C GLN A 72 -10.43 -3.70 5.64
N VAL A 73 -10.91 -3.45 6.88
CA VAL A 73 -10.56 -2.23 7.62
C VAL A 73 -9.05 -2.13 7.82
N ARG A 74 -8.38 -3.21 8.23
CA ARG A 74 -6.91 -3.25 8.37
C ARG A 74 -6.19 -3.00 7.04
N GLN A 75 -6.70 -3.55 5.94
CA GLN A 75 -6.15 -3.31 4.60
C GLN A 75 -6.31 -1.85 4.17
N GLN A 76 -7.45 -1.22 4.44
CA GLN A 76 -7.67 0.20 4.16
C GLN A 76 -6.72 1.08 4.98
N ILE A 77 -6.57 0.81 6.28
CA ILE A 77 -5.61 1.53 7.13
C ILE A 77 -4.19 1.42 6.56
N GLN A 78 -3.78 0.23 6.13
CA GLN A 78 -2.47 0.03 5.52
C GLN A 78 -2.33 0.81 4.20
N ALA A 79 -3.34 0.78 3.33
CA ALA A 79 -3.33 1.53 2.08
C ALA A 79 -3.25 3.04 2.32
N GLU A 80 -4.03 3.57 3.26
CA GLU A 80 -4.00 4.98 3.62
C GLU A 80 -2.63 5.40 4.19
N ARG A 81 -2.03 4.58 5.05
CA ARG A 81 -0.66 4.78 5.55
C ARG A 81 0.37 4.83 4.42
N LEU A 82 0.30 3.90 3.46
CA LEU A 82 1.19 3.89 2.29
C LEU A 82 1.02 5.13 1.40
N GLN A 83 -0.18 5.71 1.37
CA GLN A 83 -0.44 6.97 0.70
C GLN A 83 0.01 8.20 1.52
N GLY A 84 0.54 8.02 2.73
CA GLY A 84 1.02 9.09 3.61
C GLY A 84 0.10 9.49 4.78
N ALA A 85 -0.97 8.73 5.08
CA ALA A 85 -1.80 8.99 6.25
C ALA A 85 -1.03 8.68 7.54
N GLN A 86 -1.03 9.60 8.50
CA GLN A 86 -0.39 9.38 9.79
C GLN A 86 -1.33 8.69 10.77
N ILE A 87 -1.85 7.52 10.40
CA ILE A 87 -2.71 6.73 11.28
C ILE A 87 -1.80 5.92 12.21
N LEU A 88 -1.73 6.23 13.49
CA LEU A 88 -0.91 5.51 14.48
C LEU A 88 -1.72 4.38 15.14
N ALA A 89 -1.03 3.44 15.79
CA ALA A 89 -1.66 2.41 16.61
C ALA A 89 -0.76 2.05 17.80
N ASP A 90 -1.36 1.83 18.98
CA ASP A 90 -0.66 1.56 20.24
C ASP A 90 -0.87 0.12 20.77
N ASN A 91 -1.41 -0.77 19.94
CA ASN A 91 -1.76 -2.18 20.23
C ASN A 91 -2.76 -2.40 21.38
N GLN A 92 -3.09 -1.38 22.16
CA GLN A 92 -3.97 -1.46 23.34
C GLN A 92 -5.31 -0.78 23.08
N ASN A 93 -5.28 0.49 22.69
CA ASN A 93 -6.47 1.34 22.64
C ASN A 93 -7.06 1.42 21.22
N GLY A 94 -6.21 1.34 20.20
CA GLY A 94 -6.66 1.24 18.81
C GLY A 94 -5.90 2.15 17.87
N TYR A 95 -6.64 2.90 17.05
CA TYR A 95 -6.10 3.75 15.99
C TYR A 95 -6.41 5.23 16.26
N PHE A 96 -5.46 6.11 15.99
CA PHE A 96 -5.57 7.56 16.22
C PHE A 96 -4.65 8.35 15.28
N LEU A 97 -4.83 9.68 15.23
CA LEU A 97 -3.92 10.59 14.55
C LEU A 97 -2.90 11.20 15.54
N PRO A 98 -1.65 11.47 15.16
CA PRO A 98 -0.65 12.03 16.07
C PRO A 98 -1.06 13.43 16.55
N ASN A 99 -0.79 13.72 17.83
CA ASN A 99 -0.83 15.09 18.36
C ASN A 99 0.52 15.79 18.17
N SER A 100 1.61 15.02 18.05
CA SER A 100 2.97 15.54 17.97
C SER A 100 3.86 14.74 17.02
N GLN A 101 4.97 15.37 16.60
CA GLN A 101 6.01 14.66 15.85
C GLN A 101 6.66 13.54 16.67
N ALA A 102 6.68 13.66 18.00
CA ALA A 102 7.20 12.61 18.88
C ALA A 102 6.36 11.33 18.77
N ASP A 103 5.03 11.45 18.66
CA ASP A 103 4.14 10.29 18.49
C ASP A 103 4.47 9.52 17.20
N VAL A 104 4.71 10.26 16.12
CA VAL A 104 5.10 9.69 14.82
C VAL A 104 6.43 8.97 14.91
N GLU A 105 7.43 9.59 15.54
CA GLU A 105 8.77 9.03 15.72
C GLU A 105 8.73 7.76 16.60
N LEU A 106 7.96 7.78 17.69
CA LEU A 106 7.77 6.61 18.56
C LEU A 106 7.12 5.45 17.81
N PHE A 107 6.08 5.74 17.03
CA PHE A 107 5.42 4.73 16.21
C PHE A 107 6.35 4.16 15.13
N TYR A 108 7.12 5.02 14.46
CA TYR A 108 8.13 4.60 13.47
C TYR A 108 9.18 3.67 14.08
N ARG A 109 9.76 4.05 15.24
CA ARG A 109 10.73 3.21 15.96
C ARG A 109 10.15 1.87 16.37
N SER A 110 8.91 1.87 16.86
CA SER A 110 8.17 0.64 17.22
C SER A 110 7.98 -0.27 16.00
N MET A 111 7.59 0.27 14.84
CA MET A 111 7.45 -0.49 13.60
C MET A 111 8.78 -1.13 13.15
N LEU A 112 9.88 -0.37 13.17
CA LEU A 112 11.19 -0.88 12.78
C LEU A 112 11.68 -1.97 13.71
N HIS A 113 11.52 -1.78 15.03
CA HIS A 113 11.85 -2.80 16.01
C HIS A 113 11.05 -4.08 15.75
N ARG A 114 9.73 -3.96 15.54
CA ARG A 114 8.89 -5.12 15.23
C ARG A 114 9.30 -5.81 13.94
N ALA A 115 9.66 -5.06 12.90
CA ALA A 115 10.15 -5.62 11.64
C ALA A 115 11.45 -6.43 11.83
N ALA A 116 12.40 -5.90 12.61
CA ALA A 116 13.64 -6.61 12.95
C ALA A 116 13.36 -7.92 13.70
N GLU A 117 12.45 -7.90 14.66
CA GLU A 117 12.03 -9.11 15.40
C GLU A 117 11.39 -10.15 14.48
N ILE A 118 10.49 -9.73 13.59
CA ILE A 118 9.88 -10.63 12.58
C ILE A 118 10.95 -11.27 11.71
N ALA A 119 11.94 -10.49 11.25
CA ALA A 119 13.04 -11.00 10.44
C ALA A 119 13.93 -12.00 11.20
N ARG A 120 14.23 -11.73 12.48
CA ARG A 120 14.98 -12.66 13.35
C ARG A 120 14.25 -13.99 13.52
N VAL A 121 12.94 -13.94 13.80
CA VAL A 121 12.11 -15.15 13.93
C VAL A 121 12.09 -15.93 12.62
N ALA A 122 11.82 -15.27 11.49
CA ALA A 122 11.77 -15.92 10.18
C ALA A 122 13.11 -16.61 9.82
N ASN A 123 14.24 -15.95 10.11
CA ASN A 123 15.56 -16.54 9.92
C ASN A 123 15.80 -17.76 10.81
N THR A 124 15.38 -17.70 12.07
CA THR A 124 15.51 -18.83 13.01
C THR A 124 14.72 -20.04 12.52
N VAL A 125 13.47 -19.84 12.09
CA VAL A 125 12.62 -20.90 11.51
C VAL A 125 13.28 -21.49 10.25
N ARG A 126 13.79 -20.64 9.35
CA ARG A 126 14.48 -21.07 8.13
C ARG A 126 15.72 -21.91 8.43
N LEU A 127 16.53 -21.52 9.41
CA LEU A 127 17.74 -22.26 9.77
C LEU A 127 17.42 -23.61 10.42
N ARG A 128 16.36 -23.71 11.24
CA ARG A 128 15.91 -24.99 11.81
C ARG A 128 15.30 -25.92 10.77
N GLY A 129 14.56 -25.38 9.80
CA GLY A 129 14.04 -26.17 8.68
C GLY A 129 15.14 -26.87 7.88
N ARG A 130 16.29 -26.21 7.67
CA ARG A 130 17.46 -26.80 7.00
C ARG A 130 18.16 -27.95 7.75
N LEU A 131 17.82 -28.16 9.03
CA LEU A 131 18.33 -29.31 9.79
C LEU A 131 17.40 -30.52 9.71
N LEU A 132 16.25 -30.39 9.03
CA LEU A 132 15.30 -31.48 8.78
C LEU A 132 15.52 -32.15 7.43
N ASP A 133 16.40 -31.59 6.58
CA ASP A 133 16.84 -32.13 5.28
C ASP A 133 18.17 -32.89 5.44
#